data_AF-A0A377ZYU1-F1
#
_entry.id   AF-A0A377ZYU1-F1
#
_cell.length_a   1.000
_cell.length_b   1.000
_cell.length_c   1.000
_cell.angle_alpha   90.00
_cell.angle_beta   90.00
_cell.angle_gamma   90.00
#
_symmetry.space_group_name_H-M   'P 1'
#
loop_
_entity.id
_entity.type
_entity.pdbx_description
1 polymer ?
#
loop_
_entity_poly.entity_id
_entity_poly.type
_entity_poly.pdbx_seq_one_letter_code
_entity_poly.pdbx_strand_id
1 'polypeptide(L)'
;MSLDYVMKSIELGKAGLIDVVSTAPIHKEAIKLAGCKLPGHTEIYQVETQSDYGLTMFHVHNLRVFFVSRHMALKAACDYANKARVLAAFSRSTMNLPP
;
A
#
# COMPACT_ATOMS: atom_id res chain seq x y z
N MET A 1 -8.15 -0.17 20.09
CA MET A 1 -7.99 -1.39 19.25
C MET A 1 -6.95 -1.11 18.15
N SER A 2 -6.43 -2.13 17.46
CA SER A 2 -5.39 -1.95 16.43
C SER A 2 -5.82 -0.99 15.31
N LEU A 3 -7.09 -1.00 14.93
CA LEU A 3 -7.65 -0.09 13.92
C LEU A 3 -7.58 1.37 14.36
N ASP A 4 -7.86 1.67 15.64
CA ASP A 4 -7.82 3.03 16.17
C ASP A 4 -6.42 3.64 16.05
N TYR A 5 -5.37 2.85 16.25
CA TYR A 5 -3.99 3.29 16.07
C TYR A 5 -3.66 3.61 14.61
N VAL A 6 -4.18 2.83 13.66
CA VAL A 6 -4.03 3.11 12.22
C VAL A 6 -4.73 4.41 11.84
N MET A 7 -5.97 4.60 12.32
CA MET A 7 -6.73 5.83 12.06
C MET A 7 -6.03 7.05 12.69
N LYS A 8 -5.52 6.90 13.91
CA LYS A 8 -4.79 7.98 14.58
C LYS A 8 -3.49 8.34 13.86
N SER A 9 -2.73 7.36 13.36
CA SER A 9 -1.52 7.67 12.60
C SER A 9 -1.83 8.40 11.29
N ILE A 10 -2.96 8.09 10.63
CA ILE A 10 -3.40 8.83 9.45
C ILE A 10 -3.76 10.28 9.80
N GLU A 11 -4.49 10.49 10.89
CA GLU A 11 -4.83 11.82 11.39
C GLU A 11 -3.56 12.66 11.66
N LEU A 12 -2.59 12.09 12.37
CA LEU A 12 -1.33 12.75 12.69
C LEU A 12 -0.52 13.07 11.43
N GLY A 13 -0.47 12.15 10.46
CA GLY A 13 0.22 12.37 9.18
C GLY A 13 -0.44 13.48 8.36
N LYS A 14 -1.77 13.51 8.27
CA LYS A 14 -2.52 14.59 7.61
C LYS A 14 -2.33 15.96 8.29
N ALA A 15 -2.16 15.97 9.61
CA ALA A 15 -1.87 17.18 10.37
C ALA A 15 -0.41 17.64 10.25
N GLY A 16 0.46 16.89 9.56
CA GLY A 16 1.89 17.22 9.43
C GLY A 16 2.68 17.04 10.72
N LEU A 17 2.17 16.26 11.68
CA LEU A 17 2.82 16.03 12.98
C LEU A 17 3.83 14.87 12.94
N ILE A 18 3.79 14.06 11.88
CA ILE A 18 4.71 12.95 11.64
C ILE A 18 5.05 12.88 10.15
N ASP A 19 6.27 12.47 9.83
CA ASP A 19 6.73 12.34 8.43
C ASP A 19 6.43 10.96 7.84
N VAL A 20 6.48 9.90 8.66
CA VAL A 20 6.37 8.50 8.22
C VAL A 20 5.67 7.65 9.30
N VAL A 21 4.95 6.62 8.86
CA VAL A 21 4.33 5.63 9.75
C VAL A 21 4.96 4.25 9.53
N SER A 22 5.38 3.61 10.63
CA SER A 22 5.72 2.19 10.66
C SER A 22 4.57 1.41 11.32
N THR A 23 3.94 0.51 10.58
CA THR A 23 2.81 -0.28 11.09
C THR A 23 3.25 -1.65 11.57
N ALA A 24 2.88 -2.02 12.80
CA ALA A 24 2.95 -3.42 13.24
C ALA A 24 1.87 -4.27 12.53
N PRO A 25 2.05 -5.61 12.43
CA PRO A 25 1.03 -6.49 11.84
C PRO A 25 -0.33 -6.40 12.53
N ILE A 26 -1.41 -6.54 11.76
CA ILE A 26 -2.79 -6.58 12.27
C ILE A 26 -3.53 -7.85 11.82
N HIS A 27 -4.51 -8.28 12.61
CA HIS A 27 -5.35 -9.45 12.29
C HIS A 27 -6.58 -9.05 11.47
N LYS A 28 -6.62 -9.47 10.20
CA LYS A 28 -7.65 -9.05 9.22
C LYS A 28 -9.07 -9.44 9.62
N GLU A 29 -9.28 -10.67 10.09
CA GLU A 29 -10.63 -11.08 10.51
C GLU A 29 -11.11 -10.35 11.76
N ALA A 30 -10.19 -9.90 12.63
CA ALA A 30 -10.57 -9.20 13.85
C ALA A 30 -11.08 -7.79 13.55
N ILE A 31 -10.39 -7.05 12.68
CA ILE A 31 -10.85 -5.71 12.26
C ILE A 31 -12.15 -5.77 11.46
N LYS A 32 -12.36 -6.86 10.68
CA LYS A 32 -13.59 -7.09 9.92
C LYS A 32 -14.78 -7.34 10.85
N LEU A 33 -14.59 -8.17 11.87
CA LEU A 33 -15.58 -8.37 12.93
C LEU A 33 -15.89 -7.08 13.70
N ALA A 34 -14.91 -6.20 13.84
CA ALA A 34 -15.09 -4.85 14.41
C ALA A 34 -15.74 -3.84 13.44
N GLY A 35 -16.18 -4.27 12.24
CA GLY A 35 -16.92 -3.44 11.29
C GLY A 35 -16.07 -2.77 10.19
N CYS A 36 -14.75 -3.02 10.15
CA CYS A 36 -13.91 -2.52 9.06
C CYS A 36 -14.27 -3.21 7.74
N LYS A 37 -14.59 -2.42 6.71
CA LYS A 37 -14.93 -2.93 5.36
C LYS A 37 -13.71 -3.08 4.45
N LEU A 38 -12.56 -2.58 4.87
CA LEU A 38 -11.35 -2.53 4.06
C LEU A 38 -10.45 -3.74 4.31
N PRO A 39 -9.76 -4.27 3.28
CA PRO A 39 -8.96 -5.51 3.40
C PRO A 39 -7.77 -5.46 4.37
N GLY A 40 -7.23 -4.27 4.65
CA GLY A 40 -6.06 -4.09 5.50
C GLY A 40 -5.39 -2.72 5.31
N HIS A 41 -4.16 -2.57 5.81
CA HIS A 41 -3.47 -1.28 5.87
C HIS A 41 -3.46 -0.54 4.54
N THR A 42 -2.95 -1.14 3.47
CA THR A 42 -2.77 -0.45 2.19
C THR A 42 -4.06 0.20 1.71
N GLU A 43 -5.17 -0.53 1.79
CA GLU A 43 -6.48 -0.04 1.38
C GLU A 43 -7.08 0.96 2.37
N ILE A 44 -6.85 0.79 3.69
CA ILE A 44 -7.23 1.77 4.72
C ILE A 44 -6.52 3.10 4.48
N TYR A 45 -5.20 3.10 4.38
CA TYR A 45 -4.42 4.30 4.10
C TYR A 45 -4.89 4.94 2.81
N GLN A 46 -4.96 4.20 1.70
CA GLN A 46 -5.32 4.75 0.41
C GLN A 46 -6.68 5.49 0.41
N VAL A 47 -7.71 4.88 1.01
CA VAL A 47 -9.05 5.49 1.09
C VAL A 47 -9.02 6.73 1.98
N GLU A 48 -8.45 6.60 3.18
CA GLU A 48 -8.46 7.68 4.16
C GLU A 48 -7.58 8.85 3.70
N THR A 49 -6.44 8.62 3.07
CA THR A 49 -5.56 9.68 2.54
C THR A 49 -5.98 10.19 1.17
N GLN A 50 -7.07 9.66 0.59
CA GLN A 50 -7.55 9.99 -0.76
C GLN A 50 -6.45 9.85 -1.83
N SER A 51 -5.58 8.86 -1.66
CA SER A 51 -4.47 8.65 -2.59
C SER A 51 -4.94 7.94 -3.84
N ASP A 52 -4.54 8.47 -5.00
CA ASP A 52 -4.90 7.93 -6.32
C ASP A 52 -4.46 6.46 -6.50
N TYR A 53 -3.35 6.09 -5.85
CA TYR A 53 -2.84 4.72 -5.88
C TYR A 53 -2.04 4.38 -4.61
N GLY A 54 -2.08 3.09 -4.23
CA GLY A 54 -1.12 2.49 -3.32
C GLY A 54 -0.06 1.69 -4.08
N LEU A 55 1.22 1.96 -3.82
CA LEU A 55 2.33 1.22 -4.40
C LEU A 55 2.97 0.32 -3.32
N THR A 56 3.02 -0.99 -3.59
CA THR A 56 3.73 -1.95 -2.72
C THR A 56 5.16 -2.13 -3.21
N MET A 57 6.12 -1.97 -2.31
CA MET A 57 7.55 -2.15 -2.56
C MET A 57 8.15 -3.04 -1.47
N PHE A 58 9.02 -3.97 -1.87
CA PHE A 58 9.97 -4.59 -0.95
C PHE A 58 11.33 -3.93 -1.12
N HIS A 59 11.96 -3.55 -0.02
CA HIS A 59 13.28 -2.94 -0.02
C HIS A 59 14.17 -3.65 0.98
N VAL A 60 15.31 -4.14 0.49
CA VAL A 60 16.37 -4.74 1.30
C VAL A 60 17.72 -4.29 0.76
N HIS A 61 18.50 -3.60 1.58
CA HIS A 61 19.80 -3.04 1.20
C HIS A 61 19.77 -2.33 -0.18
N ASN A 62 20.42 -2.93 -1.18
CA ASN A 62 20.57 -2.40 -2.53
C ASN A 62 19.54 -2.97 -3.53
N LEU A 63 18.52 -3.70 -3.06
CA LEU A 63 17.46 -4.28 -3.89
C LEU A 63 16.11 -3.68 -3.53
N ARG A 64 15.44 -3.11 -4.54
CA ARG A 64 14.06 -2.65 -4.48
C ARG A 64 13.23 -3.45 -5.48
N VAL A 65 12.14 -4.05 -5.03
CA VAL A 65 11.23 -4.85 -5.85
C VAL A 65 9.85 -4.19 -5.85
N PHE A 66 9.38 -3.86 -7.04
CA PHE A 66 8.03 -3.36 -7.29
C PHE A 66 7.23 -4.39 -8.06
N PHE A 67 5.91 -4.36 -7.87
CA PHE A 67 5.01 -5.36 -8.43
C PHE A 67 4.12 -4.75 -9.52
N VAL A 68 4.17 -5.30 -10.73
CA VAL A 68 3.24 -4.95 -11.81
C VAL A 68 1.83 -5.46 -11.50
N SER A 69 1.73 -6.67 -10.94
CA SER A 69 0.51 -7.29 -10.44
C SER A 69 0.71 -7.79 -9.01
N ARG A 70 -0.34 -7.75 -8.19
CA ARG A 70 -0.36 -8.30 -6.82
C ARG A 70 -1.00 -9.70 -6.81
N HIS A 71 -1.71 -10.03 -5.73
CA HIS A 71 -2.32 -11.34 -5.50
C HIS A 71 -3.38 -11.69 -6.56
N MET A 72 -2.97 -12.45 -7.58
CA MET A 72 -3.83 -13.03 -8.61
C MET A 72 -3.22 -14.35 -9.12
N ALA A 73 -4.00 -15.12 -9.88
CA ALA A 73 -3.53 -16.37 -10.48
C ALA A 73 -2.36 -16.10 -11.47
N LEU A 74 -1.42 -17.04 -11.56
CA LEU A 74 -0.22 -16.87 -12.40
C LEU A 74 -0.57 -16.60 -13.87
N LYS A 75 -1.51 -17.36 -14.45
CA LYS A 75 -1.95 -17.13 -15.84
C LYS A 75 -2.51 -15.71 -16.03
N ALA A 76 -3.30 -15.24 -15.07
CA ALA A 76 -3.85 -13.88 -15.10
C ALA A 76 -2.74 -12.82 -14.97
N ALA A 77 -1.70 -13.08 -14.16
CA ALA A 77 -0.55 -12.17 -14.05
C ALA A 77 0.20 -12.07 -15.38
N CYS A 78 0.42 -13.19 -16.09
CA CYS A 78 1.03 -13.19 -17.42
C CYS A 78 0.21 -12.37 -18.41
N ASP A 79 -1.11 -12.53 -18.42
CA ASP A 79 -2.01 -11.78 -19.30
C ASP A 79 -2.12 -10.29 -18.89
N TYR A 80 -1.98 -10.01 -17.59
CA TYR A 80 -2.05 -8.66 -17.05
C TYR A 80 -0.83 -7.83 -17.46
N ALA A 81 0.35 -8.44 -17.53
CA ALA A 81 1.64 -7.78 -17.78
C ALA A 81 1.84 -7.35 -19.25
N ASN A 82 1.04 -6.38 -19.71
CA ASN A 82 1.21 -5.75 -21.02
C ASN A 82 2.08 -4.49 -20.95
N LYS A 83 2.55 -4.03 -22.13
CA LYS A 83 3.44 -2.86 -22.27
C LYS A 83 2.93 -1.62 -21.52
N ALA A 84 1.64 -1.30 -21.64
CA ALA A 84 1.07 -0.11 -21.01
C ALA A 84 1.14 -0.17 -19.48
N ARG A 85 0.79 -1.31 -18.89
CA ARG A 85 0.83 -1.51 -17.43
C ARG A 85 2.24 -1.56 -16.88
N VAL A 86 3.17 -2.18 -17.60
CA VAL A 86 4.59 -2.21 -17.21
C VAL A 86 5.17 -0.80 -17.22
N LEU A 87 4.91 -0.01 -18.27
CA LEU A 87 5.36 1.38 -18.32
C LEU A 87 4.74 2.23 -17.21
N ALA A 88 3.44 2.07 -16.95
CA ALA A 88 2.78 2.77 -15.84
C ALA A 88 3.37 2.41 -14.47
N ALA A 89 3.67 1.12 -14.24
CA ALA A 89 4.32 0.66 -13.01
C ALA A 89 5.75 1.22 -12.88
N PHE A 90 6.52 1.23 -13.97
CA PHE A 90 7.85 1.81 -14.02
C PHE A 90 7.85 3.30 -13.66
N SER A 91 7.01 4.11 -14.31
CA SER A 91 6.91 5.55 -14.02
C SER A 91 6.55 5.83 -12.55
N ARG A 92 5.66 5.03 -11.95
CA ARG A 92 5.30 5.15 -10.53
C ARG A 92 6.46 4.77 -9.61
N SER A 93 7.26 3.77 -9.99
CA SER A 93 8.41 3.35 -9.18
C SER A 93 9.57 4.35 -9.17
N THR A 94 9.65 5.25 -10.16
CA THR A 94 10.75 6.23 -10.27
C THR A 94 10.38 7.62 -9.75
N MET A 95 9.10 8.00 -9.72
CA MET A 95 8.67 9.37 -9.39
C MET A 95 8.95 9.81 -7.95
N ASN A 96 9.09 8.88 -7.00
CA ASN A 96 9.17 9.19 -5.56
C ASN A 96 10.40 8.59 -4.86
N LEU A 97 11.44 8.24 -5.60
CA LEU A 97 12.67 7.74 -5.00
C LEU A 97 13.60 8.92 -4.66
N PRO A 98 13.99 9.10 -3.38
CA PRO A 98 15.11 9.99 -3.09
C PRO A 98 16.37 9.49 -3.82
N PRO A 99 17.29 10.40 -4.17
CA PRO A 99 18.55 10.06 -4.83
C PRO A 99 19.34 8.97 -4.08
#